data_AF-A0AAV3K5E1-F1
#
_entry.id   AF-A0AAV3K5E1-F1
#
_cell.length_a   1.000
_cell.length_b   1.000
_cell.length_c   1.000
_cell.angle_alpha   90.00
_cell.angle_beta   90.00
_cell.angle_gamma   90.00
#
_symmetry.space_group_name_H-M   'P 1'
#
loop_
_entity.id
_entity.type
_entity.pdbx_description
1 polymer ?
#
loop_
_entity_poly.entity_id
_entity_poly.type
_entity_poly.pdbx_seq_one_letter_code
_entity_poly.pdbx_strand_id
1 'polypeptide(L)'
;MADYTHVKSTHQYYRDVFSRELMIGDIGNLPKEIVVDVIVNRSCDIYALNKNLAANQSNLPEAQDRALKLLLNAIALSNLALDEKWSGQQVHMPAEYIDSVVSYLSDVLELAPNLEYLVASIQLLFRIGAIEHAVALIENNLDALQDVPVIFKILLLTCILEDDYEYALLLVKRMTANAYLIGEDPLTLLMIVSTIFKSGGYPDSYIDFSSLVSKTENVSYEHYRWLHKRNHDNDKPTILIACDVKYYHQHAVHLIYSLYETNREKFNVHLHVYNIDEVTADDINAKRTQFPELNISCTAEPIADVFGINVHYACRRFVAANYLLPIVNGPLIIVDADCLMKNGWLFVEQTIASADIALTKSESSPFWEKAIAGFVYLNGGEESRRFIKKVALFIWNNLMKNNAVWFLDQVALSSVLDGVGKSTHIARIDASFVCDVNHRESSFAWVVTTIKDAQNRYSKYKDYLIEKYGNKLNS
;
A
#
# COMPACT_ATOMS: atom_id res chain seq x y z
N MET A 1 29.68 -2.75 -4.20
CA MET A 1 28.38 -3.30 -4.60
C MET A 1 27.35 -2.73 -3.65
N ALA A 2 26.30 -2.09 -4.15
CA ALA A 2 25.16 -1.74 -3.33
C ALA A 2 24.50 -3.03 -2.82
N ASP A 3 24.08 -3.08 -1.55
CA ASP A 3 23.45 -4.26 -0.93
C ASP A 3 21.93 -4.30 -1.14
N TYR A 4 21.38 -3.32 -1.87
CA TYR A 4 19.95 -3.20 -2.21
C TYR A 4 19.01 -3.50 -1.02
N THR A 5 19.41 -3.04 0.16
CA THR A 5 18.81 -3.44 1.42
C THR A 5 17.32 -3.07 1.44
N HIS A 6 16.96 -1.88 0.97
CA HIS A 6 15.58 -1.41 0.98
C HIS A 6 14.71 -2.15 -0.03
N VAL A 7 15.23 -2.47 -1.22
CA VAL A 7 14.48 -3.25 -2.22
C VAL A 7 14.15 -4.64 -1.70
N LYS A 8 15.08 -5.27 -0.97
CA LYS A 8 14.89 -6.61 -0.39
C LYS A 8 13.86 -6.62 0.73
N SER A 9 13.84 -5.59 1.57
CA SER A 9 12.94 -5.48 2.72
C SER A 9 11.60 -4.80 2.40
N THR A 10 11.43 -4.22 1.20
CA THR A 10 10.14 -3.67 0.79
C THR A 10 9.07 -4.76 0.68
N HIS A 11 7.81 -4.34 0.79
CA HIS A 11 6.66 -5.22 0.69
C HIS A 11 6.67 -6.00 -0.63
N GLN A 12 6.51 -7.33 -0.56
CA GLN A 12 6.59 -8.22 -1.72
C GLN A 12 5.70 -7.79 -2.89
N TYR A 13 4.52 -7.25 -2.61
CA TYR A 13 3.64 -6.58 -3.59
C TYR A 13 4.39 -5.79 -4.68
N TYR A 14 5.38 -4.96 -4.33
CA TYR A 14 6.10 -4.15 -5.31
C TYR A 14 6.93 -4.98 -6.29
N ARG A 15 7.54 -6.07 -5.82
CA ARG A 15 8.30 -7.00 -6.67
C ARG A 15 7.38 -7.87 -7.51
N ASP A 16 6.21 -8.19 -6.99
CA ASP A 16 5.17 -8.94 -7.70
C ASP A 16 4.66 -8.21 -8.95
N VAL A 17 4.43 -6.89 -8.88
CA VAL A 17 3.85 -6.10 -10.00
C VAL A 17 4.63 -6.29 -11.30
N PHE A 18 5.98 -6.31 -11.23
CA PHE A 18 6.83 -6.45 -12.42
C PHE A 18 7.39 -7.85 -12.65
N SER A 19 6.98 -8.84 -11.85
CA SER A 19 7.44 -10.22 -12.01
C SER A 19 6.33 -11.23 -12.24
N ARG A 20 5.05 -10.88 -12.09
CA ARG A 20 3.92 -11.81 -12.25
C ARG A 20 3.73 -12.32 -13.68
N GLU A 21 3.82 -11.43 -14.67
CA GLU A 21 3.66 -11.80 -16.07
C GLU A 21 5.02 -12.23 -16.63
N LEU A 22 5.11 -13.48 -17.08
CA LEU A 22 6.34 -14.08 -17.60
C LEU A 22 6.14 -14.52 -19.04
N MET A 23 7.06 -14.11 -19.91
CA MET A 23 7.15 -14.56 -21.29
C MET A 23 8.29 -15.57 -21.39
N ILE A 24 7.95 -16.85 -21.60
CA ILE A 24 8.94 -17.96 -21.59
C ILE A 24 9.22 -18.54 -22.98
N GLY A 25 8.81 -17.85 -24.06
CA GLY A 25 9.06 -18.27 -25.44
C GLY A 25 8.34 -19.56 -25.84
N ASP A 26 8.97 -20.34 -26.73
CA ASP A 26 8.41 -21.59 -27.26
C ASP A 26 8.43 -22.71 -26.22
N ILE A 27 7.30 -23.40 -26.09
CA ILE A 27 7.12 -24.56 -25.19
C ILE A 27 7.13 -25.90 -25.94
N GLY A 28 7.27 -25.86 -27.27
CA GLY A 28 7.16 -27.02 -28.14
C GLY A 28 5.82 -27.74 -27.96
N ASN A 29 5.88 -29.05 -27.82
CA ASN A 29 4.73 -29.94 -27.61
C ASN A 29 4.42 -30.19 -26.13
N LEU A 30 5.01 -29.43 -25.21
CA LEU A 30 4.69 -29.59 -23.80
C LEU A 30 3.19 -29.29 -23.58
N PRO A 31 2.45 -30.12 -22.82
CA PRO A 31 1.05 -29.85 -22.51
C PRO A 31 0.88 -28.46 -21.88
N LYS A 32 -0.03 -27.65 -22.45
CA LYS A 32 -0.26 -26.28 -22.00
C LYS A 32 -0.70 -26.22 -20.55
N GLU A 33 -1.37 -27.27 -20.08
CA GLU A 33 -1.84 -27.41 -18.70
C GLU A 33 -0.70 -27.35 -17.69
N ILE A 34 0.49 -27.86 -18.03
CA ILE A 34 1.67 -27.79 -17.15
C ILE A 34 2.11 -26.33 -16.98
N VAL A 35 2.14 -25.58 -18.09
CA VAL A 35 2.56 -24.17 -18.10
C VAL A 35 1.51 -23.31 -17.39
N VAL A 36 0.23 -23.56 -17.66
CA VAL A 36 -0.90 -22.88 -17.00
C VAL A 36 -0.85 -23.12 -15.49
N ASP A 37 -0.58 -24.34 -15.04
CA ASP A 37 -0.50 -24.63 -13.60
C ASP A 37 0.61 -23.84 -12.90
N VAL A 38 1.79 -23.74 -13.52
CA VAL A 38 2.94 -23.08 -12.91
C VAL A 38 2.88 -21.55 -13.04
N ILE A 39 2.45 -21.01 -14.17
CA ILE A 39 2.49 -19.56 -14.43
C ILE A 39 1.17 -18.88 -14.03
N VAL A 40 0.03 -19.46 -14.39
CA VAL A 40 -1.29 -18.85 -14.19
C VAL A 40 -1.85 -19.21 -12.82
N ASN A 41 -1.89 -20.51 -12.48
CA ASN A 41 -2.34 -20.97 -11.16
C ASN A 41 -1.25 -20.81 -10.08
N ARG A 42 -0.04 -20.46 -10.50
CA ARG A 42 1.12 -20.17 -9.65
C ARG A 42 1.41 -21.31 -8.69
N SER A 43 1.32 -22.54 -9.18
CA SER A 43 1.60 -23.74 -8.40
C SER A 43 3.03 -23.71 -7.84
N CYS A 44 3.18 -24.21 -6.62
CA CYS A 44 4.48 -24.41 -5.96
C CYS A 44 4.80 -25.91 -5.78
N ASP A 45 3.99 -26.82 -6.35
CA ASP A 45 4.18 -28.26 -6.22
C ASP A 45 5.24 -28.76 -7.21
N ILE A 46 6.49 -28.63 -6.79
CA ILE A 46 7.67 -29.05 -7.57
C ILE A 46 7.68 -30.57 -7.79
N TYR A 47 7.11 -31.35 -6.87
CA TYR A 47 7.06 -32.80 -7.02
C TYR A 47 6.11 -33.20 -8.16
N ALA A 48 4.88 -32.68 -8.15
CA ALA A 48 3.91 -32.91 -9.22
C ALA A 48 4.41 -32.36 -10.56
N LEU A 49 5.02 -31.18 -10.55
CA LEU A 49 5.63 -30.59 -11.74
C LEU A 49 6.69 -31.51 -12.35
N ASN A 50 7.67 -31.96 -11.57
CA ASN A 50 8.74 -32.81 -12.08
C ASN A 50 8.24 -34.17 -12.59
N LYS A 51 7.21 -34.75 -11.94
CA LYS A 51 6.55 -35.95 -12.45
C LYS A 51 5.92 -35.70 -13.82
N ASN A 52 5.23 -34.57 -14.00
CA ASN A 52 4.62 -34.21 -15.28
C ASN A 52 5.67 -33.89 -16.36
N LEU A 53 6.75 -33.19 -16.01
CA LEU A 53 7.84 -32.87 -16.94
C LEU A 53 8.63 -34.12 -17.38
N ALA A 54 8.76 -35.12 -16.51
CA ALA A 54 9.40 -36.40 -16.85
C ALA A 54 8.53 -37.26 -17.78
N ALA A 55 7.21 -37.14 -17.68
CA ALA A 55 6.25 -37.90 -18.50
C ALA A 55 6.03 -37.31 -19.89
N ASN A 56 6.48 -36.07 -20.16
CA ASN A 56 6.22 -35.35 -21.39
C ASN A 56 7.52 -34.85 -22.05
N GLN A 57 7.56 -34.88 -23.39
CA GLN A 57 8.66 -34.33 -24.18
C GLN A 57 8.18 -33.09 -24.94
N SER A 58 8.93 -32.00 -24.88
CA SER A 58 8.60 -30.79 -25.65
C SER A 58 8.93 -30.92 -27.13
N ASN A 59 9.77 -31.88 -27.53
CA ASN A 59 10.35 -31.99 -28.87
C ASN A 59 11.14 -30.74 -29.33
N LEU A 60 11.49 -29.85 -28.41
CA LEU A 60 12.48 -28.80 -28.63
C LEU A 60 13.88 -29.42 -28.74
N PRO A 61 14.88 -28.68 -29.28
CA PRO A 61 16.27 -29.06 -29.18
C PRO A 61 16.65 -29.41 -27.72
N GLU A 62 17.48 -30.43 -27.53
CA GLU A 62 17.77 -31.01 -26.20
C GLU A 62 18.16 -29.96 -25.15
N ALA A 63 19.04 -29.02 -25.51
CA ALA A 63 19.45 -27.94 -24.61
C ALA A 63 18.28 -27.01 -24.23
N GLN A 64 17.39 -26.72 -25.19
CA GLN A 64 16.21 -25.88 -24.98
C GLN A 64 15.12 -26.60 -24.19
N ASP A 65 14.88 -27.90 -24.42
CA ASP A 65 13.96 -28.71 -23.59
C ASP A 65 14.42 -28.74 -22.13
N ARG A 66 15.73 -28.95 -21.90
CA ARG A 66 16.31 -28.94 -20.56
C ARG A 66 16.19 -27.57 -19.90
N ALA A 67 16.53 -26.50 -20.62
CA ALA A 67 16.41 -25.13 -20.12
C ALA A 67 14.94 -24.79 -19.77
N LEU A 68 13.98 -25.13 -20.64
CA LEU A 68 12.56 -24.92 -20.37
C LEU A 68 12.10 -25.62 -19.08
N LYS A 69 12.52 -26.87 -18.87
CA LYS A 69 12.17 -27.64 -17.66
C LYS A 69 12.80 -27.05 -16.39
N LEU A 70 14.03 -26.57 -16.45
CA LEU A 70 14.69 -25.87 -15.35
C LEU A 70 13.99 -24.54 -15.05
N LEU A 71 13.62 -23.79 -16.09
CA LEU A 71 12.89 -22.53 -15.95
C LEU A 71 11.53 -22.75 -15.28
N LEU A 72 10.77 -23.78 -15.68
CA LEU A 72 9.49 -24.10 -15.04
C LEU A 72 9.66 -24.47 -13.56
N ASN A 73 10.72 -25.20 -13.20
CA ASN A 73 11.05 -25.46 -11.79
C ASN A 73 11.41 -24.19 -11.03
N ALA A 74 12.20 -23.30 -11.63
CA ALA A 74 12.55 -22.00 -11.05
C ALA A 74 11.29 -21.14 -10.82
N ILE A 75 10.36 -21.10 -11.78
CA ILE A 75 9.08 -20.38 -11.65
C ILE A 75 8.27 -20.96 -10.48
N ALA A 76 8.07 -22.29 -10.44
CA ALA A 76 7.30 -22.94 -9.38
C ALA A 76 7.88 -22.69 -7.99
N LEU A 77 9.20 -22.76 -7.85
CA LEU A 77 9.89 -22.46 -6.59
C LEU A 77 9.75 -20.98 -6.22
N SER A 78 9.95 -20.07 -7.17
CA SER A 78 9.82 -18.61 -6.96
C SER A 78 8.40 -18.18 -6.61
N ASN A 79 7.37 -18.95 -6.98
CA ASN A 79 5.98 -18.63 -6.66
C ASN A 79 5.75 -18.61 -5.14
N LEU A 80 6.58 -19.30 -4.35
CA LEU A 80 6.56 -19.22 -2.88
C LEU A 80 6.87 -17.81 -2.36
N ALA A 81 7.54 -16.97 -3.14
CA ALA A 81 7.80 -15.60 -2.76
C ALA A 81 6.57 -14.70 -2.95
N LEU A 82 5.57 -15.07 -3.74
CA LEU A 82 4.44 -14.18 -4.09
C LEU A 82 3.59 -13.80 -2.87
N ASP A 83 3.15 -12.54 -2.85
CA ASP A 83 2.37 -11.95 -1.74
C ASP A 83 1.08 -12.75 -1.43
N GLU A 84 0.42 -13.23 -2.49
CA GLU A 84 -0.83 -13.96 -2.37
C GLU A 84 -0.69 -15.35 -1.72
N LYS A 85 0.50 -15.97 -1.77
CA LYS A 85 0.73 -17.28 -1.14
C LYS A 85 0.65 -17.21 0.37
N TRP A 86 0.89 -16.02 0.92
CA TRP A 86 0.90 -15.77 2.35
C TRP A 86 -0.26 -14.88 2.78
N SER A 87 -1.34 -14.82 1.99
CA SER A 87 -2.52 -14.01 2.29
C SER A 87 -2.19 -12.52 2.54
N GLY A 88 -1.17 -11.99 1.86
CA GLY A 88 -0.69 -10.61 2.02
C GLY A 88 0.21 -10.37 3.23
N GLN A 89 0.59 -11.42 3.96
CA GLN A 89 1.57 -11.31 5.04
C GLN A 89 2.99 -11.25 4.49
N GLN A 90 3.85 -10.50 5.17
CA GLN A 90 5.24 -10.35 4.76
C GLN A 90 6.07 -11.54 5.24
N VAL A 91 6.35 -12.46 4.32
CA VAL A 91 7.16 -13.66 4.56
C VAL A 91 8.35 -13.65 3.60
N HIS A 92 9.55 -13.75 4.16
CA HIS A 92 10.77 -13.88 3.37
C HIS A 92 11.02 -15.34 3.01
N MET A 93 11.40 -15.57 1.75
CA MET A 93 11.82 -16.87 1.26
C MET A 93 13.14 -17.29 1.93
N PRO A 94 13.31 -18.55 2.38
CA PRO A 94 14.56 -19.01 2.95
C PRO A 94 15.72 -18.94 1.96
N ALA A 95 16.94 -18.67 2.45
CA ALA A 95 18.14 -18.52 1.61
C ALA A 95 18.40 -19.73 0.70
N GLU A 96 18.25 -20.96 1.22
CA GLU A 96 18.46 -22.20 0.45
C GLU A 96 17.54 -22.30 -0.79
N TYR A 97 16.32 -21.76 -0.66
CA TYR A 97 15.36 -21.74 -1.76
C TYR A 97 15.74 -20.67 -2.78
N ILE A 98 16.22 -19.51 -2.32
CA ILE A 98 16.75 -18.44 -3.19
C ILE A 98 17.94 -18.98 -4.00
N ASP A 99 18.91 -19.60 -3.34
CA ASP A 99 20.11 -20.17 -3.97
C ASP A 99 19.75 -21.21 -5.03
N SER A 100 18.74 -22.05 -4.76
CA SER A 100 18.23 -23.03 -5.72
C SER A 100 17.64 -22.38 -6.96
N VAL A 101 16.86 -21.30 -6.80
CA VAL A 101 16.32 -20.55 -7.96
C VAL A 101 17.47 -19.92 -8.76
N VAL A 102 18.43 -19.27 -8.09
CA VAL A 102 19.59 -18.64 -8.74
C VAL A 102 20.37 -19.67 -9.57
N SER A 103 20.61 -20.87 -9.02
CA SER A 103 21.28 -21.96 -9.73
C SER A 103 20.49 -22.40 -10.97
N TYR A 104 19.17 -22.62 -10.85
CA TYR A 104 18.36 -23.01 -12.00
C TYR A 104 18.40 -21.97 -13.12
N LEU A 105 18.29 -20.68 -12.79
CA LEU A 105 18.29 -19.61 -13.78
C LEU A 105 19.66 -19.45 -14.45
N SER A 106 20.74 -19.70 -13.72
CA SER A 106 22.10 -19.70 -14.29
C SER A 106 22.24 -20.83 -15.32
N ASP A 107 21.83 -22.05 -14.97
CA ASP A 107 21.84 -23.20 -15.87
C ASP A 107 20.96 -22.96 -17.12
N VAL A 108 19.80 -22.32 -16.97
CA VAL A 108 18.89 -21.97 -18.09
C VAL A 108 19.61 -21.09 -19.12
N LEU A 109 20.29 -20.04 -18.66
CA LEU A 109 20.97 -19.08 -19.52
C LEU A 109 22.24 -19.66 -20.16
N GLU A 110 22.92 -20.58 -19.48
CA GLU A 110 24.06 -21.31 -20.06
C GLU A 110 23.64 -22.30 -21.14
N LEU A 111 22.52 -23.02 -20.94
CA LEU A 111 22.06 -24.06 -21.86
C LEU A 111 21.43 -23.50 -23.13
N ALA A 112 20.60 -22.45 -23.01
CA ALA A 112 19.82 -21.94 -24.14
C ALA A 112 19.63 -20.41 -24.05
N PRO A 113 20.70 -19.62 -24.25
CA PRO A 113 20.62 -18.16 -24.16
C PRO A 113 19.68 -17.59 -25.21
N ASN A 114 18.63 -16.92 -24.76
CA ASN A 114 17.70 -16.15 -25.59
C ASN A 114 17.10 -15.00 -24.78
N LEU A 115 16.47 -14.06 -25.47
CA LEU A 115 15.94 -12.84 -24.84
C LEU A 115 14.81 -13.16 -23.85
N GLU A 116 13.90 -14.07 -24.19
CA GLU A 116 12.79 -14.46 -23.34
C GLU A 116 13.25 -15.07 -22.01
N TYR A 117 14.23 -15.99 -22.06
CA TYR A 117 14.81 -16.59 -20.86
C TYR A 117 15.61 -15.58 -20.05
N LEU A 118 16.33 -14.67 -20.70
CA LEU A 118 17.04 -13.59 -20.00
C LEU A 118 16.06 -12.71 -19.22
N VAL A 119 14.98 -12.25 -19.87
CA VAL A 119 13.96 -11.40 -19.24
C VAL A 119 13.24 -12.14 -18.11
N ALA A 120 12.82 -13.39 -18.34
CA ALA A 120 12.18 -14.20 -17.31
C ALA A 120 13.10 -14.43 -16.10
N SER A 121 14.38 -14.74 -16.33
CA SER A 121 15.38 -14.89 -15.26
C SER A 121 15.53 -13.61 -14.44
N ILE A 122 15.62 -12.44 -15.07
CA ILE A 122 15.69 -11.15 -14.37
C ILE A 122 14.44 -10.93 -13.51
N GLN A 123 13.25 -11.15 -14.06
CA GLN A 123 12.00 -11.00 -13.32
C GLN A 123 11.91 -11.95 -12.12
N LEU A 124 12.37 -13.20 -12.27
CA LEU A 124 12.35 -14.20 -11.20
C LEU A 124 13.37 -13.90 -10.10
N LEU A 125 14.57 -13.47 -10.46
CA LEU A 125 15.58 -13.00 -9.50
C LEU A 125 15.08 -11.78 -8.73
N PHE A 126 14.44 -10.84 -9.43
CA PHE A 126 13.79 -9.70 -8.80
C PHE A 126 12.69 -10.16 -7.83
N ARG A 127 11.79 -11.05 -8.25
CA ARG A 127 10.69 -11.59 -7.43
C ARG A 127 11.16 -12.12 -6.08
N ILE A 128 12.21 -12.96 -6.08
CA ILE A 128 12.72 -13.63 -4.86
C ILE A 128 13.64 -12.74 -4.01
N GLY A 129 13.91 -11.51 -4.44
CA GLY A 129 14.80 -10.59 -3.72
C GLY A 129 16.29 -10.80 -3.98
N ALA A 130 16.68 -11.56 -5.02
CA ALA A 130 18.06 -11.70 -5.47
C ALA A 130 18.47 -10.49 -6.35
N ILE A 131 18.35 -9.28 -5.80
CA ILE A 131 18.41 -8.01 -6.54
C ILE A 131 19.77 -7.81 -7.22
N GLU A 132 20.87 -8.17 -6.55
CA GLU A 132 22.22 -8.08 -7.11
C GLU A 132 22.35 -8.89 -8.40
N HIS A 133 21.79 -10.10 -8.42
CA HIS A 133 21.85 -10.99 -9.56
C HIS A 133 20.99 -10.45 -10.70
N ALA A 134 19.80 -9.92 -10.40
CA ALA A 134 18.94 -9.29 -11.39
C ALA A 134 19.62 -8.08 -12.04
N VAL A 135 20.19 -7.17 -11.23
CA VAL A 135 20.88 -5.97 -11.75
C VAL A 135 22.13 -6.35 -12.53
N ALA A 136 22.95 -7.29 -12.06
CA ALA A 136 24.12 -7.75 -12.79
C ALA A 136 23.77 -8.36 -14.15
N LEU A 137 22.68 -9.14 -14.25
CA LEU A 137 22.20 -9.65 -15.54
C LEU A 137 21.76 -8.52 -16.48
N ILE A 138 21.11 -7.48 -15.94
CA ILE A 138 20.71 -6.31 -16.74
C ILE A 138 21.94 -5.57 -17.28
N GLU A 139 22.88 -5.23 -16.40
CA GLU A 139 24.10 -4.49 -16.75
C GLU A 139 24.96 -5.22 -17.80
N ASN A 140 25.07 -6.54 -17.68
CA ASN A 140 25.84 -7.36 -18.61
C ASN A 140 25.15 -7.55 -19.98
N ASN A 141 23.88 -7.19 -20.13
CA ASN A 141 23.09 -7.44 -21.33
C ASN A 141 22.28 -6.20 -21.81
N LEU A 142 22.75 -4.98 -21.49
CA LEU A 142 22.02 -3.74 -21.77
C LEU A 142 21.58 -3.60 -23.23
N ASP A 143 22.44 -3.97 -24.19
CA ASP A 143 22.16 -3.84 -25.62
C ASP A 143 20.94 -4.67 -26.05
N ALA A 144 20.79 -5.87 -25.48
CA ALA A 144 19.66 -6.76 -25.78
C ALA A 144 18.37 -6.34 -25.04
N LEU A 145 18.50 -5.65 -23.92
CA LEU A 145 17.38 -5.27 -23.03
C LEU A 145 16.86 -3.85 -23.27
N GLN A 146 17.46 -3.12 -24.20
CA GLN A 146 17.29 -1.69 -24.38
C GLN A 146 15.85 -1.24 -24.74
N ASP A 147 15.05 -2.17 -25.26
CA ASP A 147 13.65 -1.99 -25.68
C ASP A 147 12.67 -2.86 -24.88
N VAL A 148 13.09 -3.42 -23.74
CA VAL A 148 12.25 -4.31 -22.91
C VAL A 148 11.61 -3.52 -21.77
N PRO A 149 10.29 -3.22 -21.80
CA PRO A 149 9.66 -2.31 -20.84
C PRO A 149 9.81 -2.74 -19.38
N VAL A 150 9.65 -4.04 -19.08
CA VAL A 150 9.68 -4.54 -17.70
C VAL A 150 11.04 -4.35 -17.03
N ILE A 151 12.14 -4.35 -17.81
CA ILE A 151 13.49 -4.11 -17.30
C ILE A 151 13.63 -2.68 -16.82
N PHE A 152 13.13 -1.70 -17.59
CA PHE A 152 13.11 -0.30 -17.19
C PHE A 152 12.28 -0.07 -15.93
N LYS A 153 11.15 -0.76 -15.80
CA LYS A 153 10.26 -0.68 -14.62
C LYS A 153 10.94 -1.24 -13.37
N ILE A 154 11.60 -2.40 -13.48
CA ILE A 154 12.38 -3.01 -12.40
C ILE A 154 13.52 -2.09 -11.96
N LEU A 155 14.32 -1.57 -12.90
CA LEU A 155 15.40 -0.64 -12.60
C LEU A 155 14.87 0.63 -11.92
N LEU A 156 13.82 1.25 -12.47
CA LEU A 156 13.26 2.48 -11.92
C LEU A 156 12.75 2.28 -10.49
N LEU A 157 12.02 1.19 -10.23
CA LEU A 157 11.57 0.85 -8.88
C LEU A 157 12.75 0.63 -7.93
N THR A 158 13.80 -0.04 -8.40
CA THR A 158 15.02 -0.29 -7.62
C THR A 158 15.69 1.02 -7.22
N CYS A 159 15.86 1.95 -8.17
CA CYS A 159 16.41 3.27 -7.90
C CYS A 159 15.58 4.06 -6.89
N ILE A 160 14.25 4.03 -7.01
CA ILE A 160 13.36 4.77 -6.10
C ILE A 160 13.46 4.23 -4.68
N LEU A 161 13.50 2.90 -4.51
CA LEU A 161 13.59 2.26 -3.19
C LEU A 161 14.96 2.48 -2.52
N GLU A 162 16.03 2.53 -3.32
CA GLU A 162 17.38 2.86 -2.84
C GLU A 162 17.66 4.37 -2.80
N ASP A 163 16.64 5.21 -3.01
CA ASP A 163 16.73 6.69 -3.06
C ASP A 163 17.77 7.23 -4.09
N ASP A 164 18.12 6.47 -5.13
CA ASP A 164 18.98 6.88 -6.26
C ASP A 164 18.18 7.64 -7.33
N TYR A 165 17.76 8.86 -6.99
CA TYR A 165 16.99 9.71 -7.91
C TYR A 165 17.80 10.27 -9.08
N GLU A 166 19.13 10.27 -9.00
CA GLU A 166 19.99 10.69 -10.11
C GLU A 166 19.88 9.72 -11.28
N TYR A 167 20.04 8.41 -11.00
CA TYR A 167 19.88 7.39 -12.03
C TYR A 167 18.40 7.19 -12.41
N ALA A 168 17.47 7.26 -11.44
CA ALA A 168 16.03 7.19 -11.73
C ALA A 168 15.60 8.26 -12.75
N LEU A 169 16.11 9.49 -12.63
CA LEU A 169 15.76 10.57 -13.57
C LEU A 169 16.25 10.29 -14.99
N LEU A 170 17.41 9.63 -15.16
CA LEU A 170 17.90 9.21 -16.48
C LEU A 170 16.97 8.16 -17.11
N LEU A 171 16.50 7.19 -16.32
CA LEU A 171 15.52 6.19 -16.75
C LEU A 171 14.20 6.87 -17.15
N VAL A 172 13.69 7.78 -16.31
CA VAL A 172 12.45 8.53 -16.60
C VAL A 172 12.56 9.34 -17.90
N LYS A 173 13.69 10.01 -18.16
CA LYS A 173 13.90 10.72 -19.43
C LYS A 173 13.84 9.78 -20.64
N ARG A 174 14.42 8.58 -20.52
CA ARG A 174 14.36 7.57 -21.59
C ARG A 174 12.95 7.01 -21.78
N MET A 175 12.26 6.69 -20.70
CA MET A 175 10.89 6.16 -20.74
C MET A 175 9.89 7.19 -21.27
N THR A 176 10.06 8.48 -20.94
CA THR A 176 9.20 9.56 -21.46
C THR A 176 9.49 9.88 -22.93
N ALA A 177 10.71 9.64 -23.40
CA ALA A 177 11.04 9.73 -24.83
C ALA A 177 10.48 8.54 -25.65
N ASN A 178 10.22 7.40 -25.01
CA ASN A 178 9.62 6.22 -25.63
C ASN A 178 8.48 5.66 -24.77
N ALA A 179 7.27 6.13 -25.02
CA ALA A 179 6.08 5.77 -24.23
C ALA A 179 5.78 4.26 -24.19
N TYR A 180 6.30 3.46 -25.14
CA TYR A 180 6.21 2.00 -25.10
C TYR A 180 6.86 1.39 -23.84
N LEU A 181 7.93 2.01 -23.32
CA LEU A 181 8.59 1.57 -22.09
C LEU A 181 7.74 1.82 -20.83
N ILE A 182 6.77 2.73 -20.91
CA ILE A 182 5.83 3.04 -19.83
C ILE A 182 4.61 2.10 -19.92
N GLY A 183 3.94 2.12 -21.07
CA GLY A 183 2.62 1.50 -21.24
C GLY A 183 1.55 2.19 -20.38
N GLU A 184 0.49 1.47 -20.04
CA GLU A 184 -0.63 1.96 -19.21
C GLU A 184 -0.53 1.50 -17.75
N ASP A 185 0.68 1.23 -17.25
CA ASP A 185 0.90 0.71 -15.90
C ASP A 185 0.81 1.83 -14.83
N PRO A 186 -0.20 1.80 -13.92
CA PRO A 186 -0.42 2.88 -12.96
C PRO A 186 0.75 3.08 -11.98
N LEU A 187 1.45 2.00 -11.61
CA LEU A 187 2.61 2.09 -10.72
C LEU A 187 3.79 2.76 -11.43
N THR A 188 4.01 2.47 -12.71
CA THR A 188 5.05 3.11 -13.52
C THR A 188 4.79 4.60 -13.69
N LEU A 189 3.54 5.00 -13.93
CA LEU A 189 3.16 6.41 -13.96
C LEU A 189 3.40 7.10 -12.61
N LEU A 190 3.07 6.43 -11.51
CA LEU A 190 3.35 6.91 -10.14
C LEU A 190 4.85 7.08 -9.90
N MET A 191 5.66 6.09 -10.31
CA MET A 191 7.12 6.16 -10.22
C MET A 191 7.67 7.36 -10.99
N ILE A 192 7.22 7.57 -12.23
CA ILE A 192 7.65 8.68 -13.07
C ILE A 192 7.36 10.04 -12.42
N VAL A 193 6.11 10.29 -12.01
CA VAL A 193 5.76 11.59 -11.41
C VAL A 193 6.47 11.82 -10.08
N SER A 194 6.64 10.76 -9.28
CA SER A 194 7.36 10.82 -8.01
C SER A 194 8.85 11.13 -8.22
N THR A 195 9.49 10.51 -9.20
CA THR A 195 10.88 10.81 -9.56
C THR A 195 11.03 12.24 -10.04
N ILE A 196 10.15 12.73 -10.92
CA ILE A 196 10.17 14.13 -11.38
C ILE A 196 10.07 15.08 -10.19
N PHE A 197 9.13 14.81 -9.26
CA PHE A 197 8.98 15.60 -8.04
C PHE A 197 10.24 15.57 -7.16
N LYS A 198 10.79 14.38 -6.90
CA LYS A 198 12.00 14.20 -6.09
C LYS A 198 13.24 14.83 -6.72
N SER A 199 13.26 15.00 -8.03
CA SER A 199 14.28 15.75 -8.77
C SER A 199 14.01 17.26 -8.85
N GLY A 200 13.02 17.78 -8.13
CA GLY A 200 12.71 19.22 -8.03
C GLY A 200 11.66 19.74 -9.02
N GLY A 201 11.03 18.85 -9.79
CA GLY A 201 9.93 19.21 -10.68
C GLY A 201 8.56 19.23 -9.98
N TYR A 202 7.54 19.69 -10.69
CA TYR A 202 6.15 19.68 -10.23
C TYR A 202 5.25 19.21 -11.39
N PRO A 203 5.14 17.88 -11.61
CA PRO A 203 4.31 17.34 -12.69
C PRO A 203 2.83 17.65 -12.45
N ASP A 204 2.03 17.72 -13.53
CA ASP A 204 0.64 18.18 -13.53
C ASP A 204 -0.37 17.23 -14.23
N SER A 205 0.08 16.10 -14.80
CA SER A 205 -0.75 15.24 -15.64
C SER A 205 -1.40 14.06 -14.89
N TYR A 206 -0.60 13.13 -14.35
CA TYR A 206 -1.10 11.91 -13.67
C TYR A 206 -1.45 12.17 -12.19
N ILE A 207 -0.54 12.84 -11.48
CA ILE A 207 -0.78 13.49 -10.20
C ILE A 207 -0.25 14.90 -10.35
N ASP A 208 -1.04 15.87 -9.93
CA ASP A 208 -0.72 17.28 -9.99
C ASP A 208 -0.11 17.78 -8.68
N PHE A 209 1.17 18.14 -8.75
CA PHE A 209 1.96 18.65 -7.64
C PHE A 209 1.99 20.18 -7.57
N SER A 210 1.40 20.89 -8.53
CA SER A 210 1.42 22.36 -8.59
C SER A 210 0.77 23.03 -7.38
N SER A 211 -0.17 22.35 -6.72
CA SER A 211 -0.81 22.82 -5.48
C SER A 211 0.16 22.93 -4.29
N LEU A 212 1.33 22.28 -4.34
CA LEU A 212 2.36 22.39 -3.29
C LEU A 212 3.06 23.76 -3.29
N VAL A 213 3.07 24.44 -4.45
CA VAL A 213 3.68 25.76 -4.64
C VAL A 213 2.64 26.87 -4.86
N SER A 214 1.43 26.51 -5.29
CA SER A 214 0.32 27.44 -5.45
C SER A 214 -0.14 28.03 -4.10
N LYS A 215 -0.57 29.30 -4.13
CA LYS A 215 -1.10 30.02 -2.95
C LYS A 215 -2.59 30.39 -3.08
N THR A 216 -3.22 30.04 -4.19
CA THR A 216 -4.51 30.64 -4.60
C THR A 216 -5.72 29.77 -4.34
N GLU A 217 -5.53 28.48 -4.04
CA GLU A 217 -6.61 27.52 -3.91
C GLU A 217 -7.01 27.31 -2.44
N ASN A 218 -8.32 27.14 -2.23
CA ASN A 218 -8.90 26.75 -0.95
C ASN A 218 -9.81 25.55 -1.15
N VAL A 219 -9.92 24.73 -0.11
CA VAL A 219 -10.87 23.61 -0.05
C VAL A 219 -12.28 24.15 0.22
N SER A 220 -13.28 23.63 -0.50
CA SER A 220 -14.69 23.91 -0.20
C SER A 220 -15.26 22.87 0.77
N TYR A 221 -16.04 23.34 1.74
CA TYR A 221 -16.73 22.51 2.74
C TYR A 221 -18.25 22.68 2.69
N GLU A 222 -18.78 23.31 1.65
CA GLU A 222 -20.21 23.68 1.56
C GLU A 222 -21.16 22.48 1.65
N HIS A 223 -20.68 21.29 1.27
CA HIS A 223 -21.46 20.05 1.30
C HIS A 223 -21.39 19.30 2.63
N TYR A 224 -20.61 19.80 3.61
CA TYR A 224 -20.46 19.13 4.90
C TYR A 224 -21.67 19.41 5.78
N ARG A 225 -22.32 18.34 6.25
CA ARG A 225 -23.47 18.42 7.14
C ARG A 225 -23.16 17.74 8.47
N TRP A 226 -23.30 18.47 9.57
CA TRP A 226 -23.30 17.86 10.91
C TRP A 226 -24.60 17.12 11.16
N LEU A 227 -24.52 15.83 11.47
CA LEU A 227 -25.66 15.02 11.91
C LEU A 227 -25.73 14.97 13.43
N HIS A 228 -24.58 14.73 14.06
CA HIS A 228 -24.47 14.67 15.52
C HIS A 228 -23.21 15.40 15.97
N LYS A 229 -23.36 16.40 16.85
CA LYS A 229 -22.22 17.04 17.53
C LYS A 229 -21.83 16.23 18.77
N ARG A 230 -20.61 16.38 19.29
CA ARG A 230 -20.19 15.74 20.56
C ARG A 230 -21.15 16.13 21.70
N ASN A 231 -21.40 15.19 22.63
CA ASN A 231 -22.20 15.44 23.84
C ASN A 231 -21.42 16.30 24.84
N HIS A 232 -20.12 16.01 24.96
CA HIS A 232 -19.22 16.67 25.88
C HIS A 232 -18.08 17.31 25.09
N ASP A 233 -17.73 18.54 25.44
CA ASP A 233 -16.50 19.14 24.95
C ASP A 233 -15.36 18.81 25.91
N ASN A 234 -14.31 18.18 25.37
CA ASN A 234 -13.14 17.75 26.12
C ASN A 234 -11.91 17.75 25.17
N ASP A 235 -10.74 17.56 25.77
CA ASP A 235 -9.43 17.54 25.12
C ASP A 235 -8.94 16.13 24.79
N LYS A 236 -9.77 15.09 24.94
CA LYS A 236 -9.41 13.72 24.56
C LYS A 236 -9.07 13.67 23.05
N PRO A 237 -8.05 12.89 22.63
CA PRO A 237 -7.80 12.67 21.22
C PRO A 237 -9.05 12.10 20.54
N THR A 238 -9.33 12.58 19.33
CA THR A 238 -10.50 12.18 18.54
C THR A 238 -10.04 11.27 17.41
N ILE A 239 -10.55 10.03 17.37
CA ILE A 239 -10.35 9.15 16.23
C ILE A 239 -11.29 9.58 15.11
N LEU A 240 -10.73 10.01 13.98
CA LEU A 240 -11.45 10.30 12.75
C LEU A 240 -11.52 9.03 11.89
N ILE A 241 -12.74 8.57 11.64
CA ILE A 241 -13.04 7.44 10.77
C ILE A 241 -13.90 7.96 9.63
N ALA A 242 -13.42 7.85 8.39
CA ALA A 242 -14.18 8.22 7.21
C ALA A 242 -14.48 6.99 6.35
N CYS A 243 -15.72 6.86 5.90
CA CYS A 243 -16.16 5.68 5.15
C CYS A 243 -17.46 5.97 4.38
N ASP A 244 -17.75 5.15 3.37
CA ASP A 244 -19.09 5.08 2.79
C ASP A 244 -20.00 4.17 3.65
N VAL A 245 -21.28 4.11 3.30
CA VAL A 245 -22.27 3.27 4.00
C VAL A 245 -21.82 1.80 4.07
N LYS A 246 -21.27 1.25 2.99
CA LYS A 246 -20.81 -0.14 2.96
C LYS A 246 -19.67 -0.36 3.94
N TYR A 247 -18.63 0.48 3.89
CA TYR A 247 -17.48 0.38 4.80
C TYR A 247 -17.85 0.67 6.25
N TYR A 248 -18.86 1.51 6.50
CA TYR A 248 -19.37 1.71 7.85
C TYR A 248 -19.79 0.37 8.49
N HIS A 249 -20.69 -0.34 7.82
CA HIS A 249 -21.22 -1.61 8.31
C HIS A 249 -20.18 -2.73 8.30
N GLN A 250 -19.32 -2.77 7.29
CA GLN A 250 -18.31 -3.82 7.16
C GLN A 250 -17.10 -3.63 8.08
N HIS A 251 -16.76 -2.39 8.45
CA HIS A 251 -15.47 -2.07 9.06
C HIS A 251 -15.60 -1.07 10.23
N ALA A 252 -16.14 0.14 10.00
CA ALA A 252 -16.12 1.19 11.02
C ALA A 252 -16.82 0.80 12.34
N VAL A 253 -17.92 0.05 12.27
CA VAL A 253 -18.62 -0.48 13.45
C VAL A 253 -17.70 -1.36 14.31
N HIS A 254 -16.86 -2.17 13.68
CA HIS A 254 -15.92 -3.06 14.37
C HIS A 254 -14.76 -2.28 14.98
N LEU A 255 -14.30 -1.22 14.30
CA LEU A 255 -13.33 -0.29 14.86
C LEU A 255 -13.88 0.40 16.12
N ILE A 256 -15.14 0.85 16.12
CA ILE A 256 -15.80 1.39 17.33
C ILE A 256 -15.79 0.35 18.47
N TYR A 257 -16.12 -0.90 18.19
CA TYR A 257 -16.08 -1.96 19.21
C TYR A 257 -14.66 -2.18 19.76
N SER A 258 -13.64 -2.21 18.89
CA SER A 258 -12.25 -2.39 19.31
C SER A 258 -11.74 -1.22 20.16
N LEU A 259 -12.13 0.02 19.80
CA LEU A 259 -11.86 1.24 20.58
C LEU A 259 -12.52 1.16 21.95
N TYR A 260 -13.77 0.69 22.03
CA TYR A 260 -14.46 0.51 23.30
C TYR A 260 -13.81 -0.58 24.17
N GLU A 261 -13.38 -1.69 23.57
CA GLU A 261 -12.75 -2.81 24.27
C GLU A 261 -11.40 -2.40 24.89
N THR A 262 -10.59 -1.63 24.17
CA THR A 262 -9.19 -1.38 24.54
C THR A 262 -8.91 0.03 25.07
N ASN A 263 -9.76 1.00 24.72
CA ASN A 263 -9.50 2.43 24.88
C ASN A 263 -10.74 3.26 25.29
N ARG A 264 -11.75 2.61 25.90
CA ARG A 264 -13.06 3.17 26.27
C ARG A 264 -13.08 4.64 26.68
N GLU A 265 -12.23 5.01 27.63
CA GLU A 265 -12.25 6.34 28.25
C GLU A 265 -11.21 7.30 27.65
N LYS A 266 -10.42 6.85 26.68
CA LYS A 266 -9.26 7.58 26.18
C LYS A 266 -9.55 8.41 24.95
N PHE A 267 -10.57 8.06 24.17
CA PHE A 267 -10.85 8.69 22.89
C PHE A 267 -12.26 9.25 22.78
N ASN A 268 -12.38 10.32 21.99
CA ASN A 268 -13.63 10.60 21.27
C ASN A 268 -13.61 9.89 19.92
N VAL A 269 -14.76 9.66 19.31
CA VAL A 269 -14.88 9.18 17.93
C VAL A 269 -15.63 10.20 17.07
N HIS A 270 -15.10 10.47 15.88
CA HIS A 270 -15.78 11.23 14.85
C HIS A 270 -15.92 10.38 13.58
N LEU A 271 -17.16 10.18 13.14
CA LEU A 271 -17.49 9.52 11.89
C LEU A 271 -17.74 10.58 10.81
N HIS A 272 -17.05 10.45 9.68
CA HIS A 272 -17.32 11.23 8.47
C HIS A 272 -17.86 10.30 7.39
N VAL A 273 -19.18 10.29 7.18
CA VAL A 273 -19.83 9.27 6.34
C VAL A 273 -20.23 9.83 4.98
N TYR A 274 -19.72 9.20 3.92
CA TYR A 274 -20.05 9.56 2.54
C TYR A 274 -21.39 8.97 2.14
N ASN A 275 -22.23 9.77 1.50
CA ASN A 275 -23.52 9.33 0.95
C ASN A 275 -24.39 8.58 1.96
N ILE A 276 -24.41 9.05 3.21
CA ILE A 276 -25.11 8.41 4.32
C ILE A 276 -26.62 8.28 4.07
N ASP A 277 -27.20 7.12 4.41
CA ASP A 277 -28.64 6.87 4.42
C ASP A 277 -29.22 6.99 5.85
N GLU A 278 -30.55 6.95 5.95
CA GLU A 278 -31.26 7.06 7.23
C GLU A 278 -30.94 5.88 8.17
N VAL A 279 -30.78 4.67 7.63
CA VAL A 279 -30.51 3.45 8.41
C VAL A 279 -29.16 3.54 9.11
N THR A 280 -28.13 3.97 8.39
CA THR A 280 -26.79 4.20 8.97
C THR A 280 -26.80 5.36 9.95
N ALA A 281 -27.54 6.43 9.69
CA ALA A 281 -27.67 7.53 10.65
C ALA A 281 -28.31 7.06 11.98
N ASP A 282 -29.36 6.26 11.91
CA ASP A 282 -30.04 5.69 13.07
C ASP A 282 -29.12 4.72 13.85
N ASP A 283 -28.36 3.88 13.15
CA ASP A 283 -27.38 2.99 13.81
C ASP A 283 -26.26 3.79 14.50
N ILE A 284 -25.74 4.84 13.88
CA ILE A 284 -24.75 5.74 14.52
C ILE A 284 -25.30 6.35 15.80
N ASN A 285 -26.56 6.79 15.79
CA ASN A 285 -27.23 7.32 16.98
C ASN A 285 -27.40 6.23 18.05
N ALA A 286 -27.75 4.99 17.67
CA ALA A 286 -27.81 3.86 18.59
C ALA A 286 -26.43 3.55 19.21
N LYS A 287 -25.35 3.58 18.43
CA LYS A 287 -23.97 3.39 18.94
C LYS A 287 -23.54 4.50 19.87
N ARG A 288 -23.92 5.74 19.60
CA ARG A 288 -23.69 6.87 20.51
C ARG A 288 -24.35 6.65 21.87
N THR A 289 -25.57 6.12 21.90
CA THR A 289 -26.26 5.76 23.16
C THR A 289 -25.66 4.52 23.82
N GLN A 290 -25.22 3.53 23.02
CA GLN A 290 -24.62 2.30 23.51
C GLN A 290 -23.23 2.52 24.15
N PHE A 291 -22.45 3.48 23.63
CA PHE A 291 -21.07 3.76 24.06
C PHE A 291 -20.85 5.26 24.36
N PRO A 292 -21.51 5.80 25.41
CA PRO A 292 -21.41 7.23 25.73
C PRO A 292 -19.97 7.69 26.03
N GLU A 293 -19.11 6.80 26.53
CA GLU A 293 -17.70 7.06 26.85
C GLU A 293 -16.87 7.48 25.63
N LEU A 294 -17.23 6.99 24.44
CA LEU A 294 -16.59 7.32 23.16
C LEU A 294 -17.06 8.65 22.57
N ASN A 295 -18.09 9.29 23.15
CA ASN A 295 -18.56 10.63 22.77
C ASN A 295 -18.74 10.80 21.25
N ILE A 296 -19.35 9.80 20.60
CA ILE A 296 -19.38 9.64 19.14
C ILE A 296 -20.08 10.83 18.47
N SER A 297 -19.43 11.46 17.50
CA SER A 297 -19.99 12.54 16.66
C SER A 297 -19.97 12.16 15.19
N CYS A 298 -20.77 12.84 14.36
CA CYS A 298 -20.90 12.48 12.95
C CYS A 298 -21.12 13.69 12.03
N THR A 299 -20.35 13.75 10.96
CA THR A 299 -20.59 14.56 9.77
C THR A 299 -20.87 13.69 8.56
N ALA A 300 -21.54 14.25 7.56
CA ALA A 300 -21.84 13.62 6.30
C ALA A 300 -21.45 14.50 5.12
N GLU A 301 -21.05 13.88 4.03
CA GLU A 301 -20.71 14.53 2.76
C GLU A 301 -21.36 13.75 1.60
N PRO A 302 -22.18 14.39 0.75
CA PRO A 302 -22.63 13.79 -0.50
C PRO A 302 -21.49 13.81 -1.53
N ILE A 303 -21.28 12.68 -2.21
CA ILE A 303 -20.31 12.53 -3.29
C ILE A 303 -21.04 11.95 -4.50
N ALA A 304 -20.93 12.64 -5.64
CA ALA A 304 -21.47 12.17 -6.90
C ALA A 304 -20.80 10.87 -7.37
N ASP A 305 -21.45 10.13 -8.26
CA ASP A 305 -20.82 8.99 -8.92
C ASP A 305 -19.70 9.49 -9.84
N VAL A 306 -18.46 9.15 -9.50
CA VAL A 306 -17.24 9.63 -10.15
C VAL A 306 -16.25 8.49 -10.36
N PHE A 307 -15.40 8.63 -11.37
CA PHE A 307 -14.30 7.69 -11.60
C PHE A 307 -13.38 7.63 -10.37
N GLY A 308 -12.93 6.42 -10.01
CA GLY A 308 -12.04 6.23 -8.87
C GLY A 308 -12.68 6.55 -7.51
N ILE A 309 -13.99 6.31 -7.34
CA ILE A 309 -14.73 6.63 -6.09
C ILE A 309 -14.04 6.12 -4.80
N ASN A 310 -13.37 4.97 -4.85
CA ASN A 310 -12.62 4.44 -3.70
C ASN A 310 -11.44 5.36 -3.31
N VAL A 311 -10.79 5.99 -4.29
CA VAL A 311 -9.75 7.00 -4.04
C VAL A 311 -10.35 8.25 -3.43
N HIS A 312 -11.54 8.68 -3.88
CA HIS A 312 -12.25 9.79 -3.24
C HIS A 312 -12.51 9.51 -1.76
N TYR A 313 -13.04 8.33 -1.43
CA TYR A 313 -13.31 7.95 -0.04
C TYR A 313 -12.03 7.89 0.81
N ALA A 314 -10.97 7.25 0.30
CA ALA A 314 -9.70 7.15 1.02
C ALA A 314 -9.02 8.52 1.22
N CYS A 315 -9.06 9.41 0.23
CA CYS A 315 -8.33 10.68 0.30
C CYS A 315 -9.10 11.78 1.03
N ARG A 316 -10.43 11.85 0.88
CA ARG A 316 -11.25 12.92 1.48
C ARG A 316 -11.27 12.89 3.00
N ARG A 317 -10.84 11.80 3.64
CA ARG A 317 -10.62 11.77 5.10
C ARG A 317 -9.61 12.83 5.59
N PHE A 318 -8.59 13.14 4.79
CA PHE A 318 -7.61 14.20 5.12
C PHE A 318 -8.18 15.59 4.86
N VAL A 319 -9.09 15.71 3.89
CA VAL A 319 -9.88 16.93 3.65
C VAL A 319 -10.80 17.21 4.84
N ALA A 320 -11.48 16.18 5.34
CA ALA A 320 -12.29 16.25 6.54
C ALA A 320 -11.45 16.52 7.79
N ALA A 321 -10.24 15.96 7.88
CA ALA A 321 -9.33 16.26 8.99
C ALA A 321 -8.94 17.74 9.05
N ASN A 322 -8.67 18.39 7.92
CA ASN A 322 -8.40 19.83 7.88
C ASN A 322 -9.62 20.66 8.35
N TYR A 323 -10.83 20.22 8.05
CA TYR A 323 -12.06 20.84 8.52
C TYR A 323 -12.27 20.67 10.04
N LEU A 324 -12.02 19.46 10.56
CA LEU A 324 -12.32 19.09 11.94
C LEU A 324 -11.27 19.53 12.95
N LEU A 325 -9.99 19.57 12.58
CA LEU A 325 -8.88 19.95 13.47
C LEU A 325 -9.07 21.32 14.19
N PRO A 326 -9.63 22.38 13.56
CA PRO A 326 -9.98 23.61 14.29
C PRO A 326 -11.26 23.54 15.14
N ILE A 327 -12.09 22.51 14.97
CA ILE A 327 -13.37 22.37 15.66
C ILE A 327 -13.23 21.52 16.93
N VAL A 328 -12.30 20.56 16.92
CA VAL A 328 -12.01 19.72 18.10
C VAL A 328 -10.98 20.39 19.00
N ASN A 329 -11.17 20.29 20.32
CA ASN A 329 -10.24 20.86 21.30
C ASN A 329 -8.98 20.01 21.52
N GLY A 330 -9.12 18.69 21.38
CA GLY A 330 -8.02 17.73 21.52
C GLY A 330 -7.37 17.36 20.17
N PRO A 331 -6.34 16.50 20.20
CA PRO A 331 -5.70 15.97 19.00
C PRO A 331 -6.68 15.23 18.09
N LEU A 332 -6.34 15.14 16.81
CA LEU A 332 -7.06 14.35 15.81
C LEU A 332 -6.18 13.19 15.34
N ILE A 333 -6.72 11.98 15.36
CA ILE A 333 -6.06 10.75 14.90
C ILE A 333 -6.84 10.20 13.72
N ILE A 334 -6.23 10.23 12.54
CA ILE A 334 -6.82 9.72 11.30
C ILE A 334 -6.41 8.26 11.17
N VAL A 335 -7.39 7.38 10.97
CA VAL A 335 -7.15 5.95 10.77
C VAL A 335 -7.97 5.41 9.59
N ASP A 336 -7.54 4.27 9.03
CA ASP A 336 -8.39 3.52 8.10
C ASP A 336 -9.62 2.96 8.84
N ALA A 337 -10.76 2.89 8.16
CA ALA A 337 -11.97 2.32 8.76
C ALA A 337 -11.86 0.81 9.02
N ASP A 338 -10.97 0.13 8.31
CA ASP A 338 -10.68 -1.29 8.41
C ASP A 338 -9.46 -1.60 9.31
N CYS A 339 -9.13 -0.69 10.23
CA CYS A 339 -8.25 -1.01 11.35
C CYS A 339 -9.03 -1.53 12.56
N LEU A 340 -8.35 -2.28 13.43
CA LEU A 340 -8.84 -2.71 14.73
C LEU A 340 -7.80 -2.37 15.81
N MET A 341 -8.22 -1.67 16.85
CA MET A 341 -7.37 -1.34 17.99
C MET A 341 -7.16 -2.58 18.86
N LYS A 342 -5.91 -2.99 19.05
CA LYS A 342 -5.56 -4.21 19.76
C LYS A 342 -5.02 -3.95 21.17
N ASN A 343 -4.33 -2.83 21.38
CA ASN A 343 -3.74 -2.46 22.67
C ASN A 343 -4.11 -1.03 23.07
N GLY A 344 -3.80 -0.69 24.33
CA GLY A 344 -4.13 0.62 24.91
C GLY A 344 -3.29 1.76 24.33
N TRP A 345 -3.86 2.97 24.34
CA TRP A 345 -3.25 4.21 23.86
C TRP A 345 -1.91 4.54 24.53
N LEU A 346 -1.74 4.12 25.79
CA LEU A 346 -0.52 4.36 26.58
C LEU A 346 0.75 3.90 25.85
N PHE A 347 0.65 2.86 25.00
CA PHE A 347 1.79 2.36 24.23
C PHE A 347 2.23 3.31 23.10
N VAL A 348 1.34 4.18 22.62
CA VAL A 348 1.62 5.19 21.58
C VAL A 348 1.92 6.55 22.20
N GLU A 349 1.19 6.91 23.26
CA GLU A 349 1.18 8.22 23.90
C GLU A 349 2.58 8.73 24.23
N GLN A 350 3.42 7.88 24.82
CA GLN A 350 4.79 8.25 25.20
C GLN A 350 5.66 8.61 23.99
N THR A 351 5.46 7.92 22.87
CA THR A 351 6.23 8.13 21.63
C THR A 351 5.90 9.46 20.96
N ILE A 352 4.72 10.02 21.21
CA ILE A 352 4.22 11.22 20.52
C ILE A 352 3.96 12.41 21.45
N ALA A 353 4.24 12.30 22.75
CA ALA A 353 3.86 13.28 23.76
C ALA A 353 4.37 14.71 23.48
N SER A 354 5.51 14.87 22.79
CA SER A 354 6.09 16.17 22.43
C SER A 354 5.90 16.56 20.96
N ALA A 355 5.22 15.73 20.17
CA ALA A 355 5.05 15.91 18.75
C ALA A 355 3.77 16.69 18.42
N ASP A 356 3.86 17.61 17.45
CA ASP A 356 2.67 18.23 16.87
C ASP A 356 2.07 17.32 15.79
N ILE A 357 2.90 16.53 15.11
CA ILE A 357 2.50 15.56 14.09
C ILE A 357 3.14 14.21 14.41
N ALA A 358 2.41 13.11 14.28
CA ALA A 358 3.04 11.80 14.18
C ALA A 358 2.60 11.09 12.90
N LEU A 359 3.58 10.59 12.14
CA LEU A 359 3.36 9.92 10.87
C LEU A 359 3.92 8.50 10.92
N THR A 360 3.19 7.59 10.29
CA THR A 360 3.61 6.20 10.17
C THR A 360 4.73 6.08 9.13
N LYS A 361 5.77 5.30 9.47
CA LYS A 361 6.93 5.02 8.63
C LYS A 361 7.12 3.52 8.44
N SER A 362 7.67 3.17 7.29
CA SER A 362 8.38 1.91 7.07
C SER A 362 9.73 2.27 6.46
N GLU A 363 10.82 1.67 6.95
CA GLU A 363 12.18 2.05 6.54
C GLU A 363 12.47 1.75 5.07
N SER A 364 11.68 0.86 4.46
CA SER A 364 11.91 0.34 3.11
C SER A 364 10.76 0.66 2.16
N SER A 365 10.01 1.72 2.47
CA SER A 365 8.91 2.19 1.66
C SER A 365 9.40 3.14 0.56
N PRO A 366 8.81 3.07 -0.65
CA PRO A 366 9.08 4.04 -1.71
C PRO A 366 8.63 5.44 -1.30
N PHE A 367 9.03 6.46 -2.07
CA PHE A 367 8.72 7.86 -1.76
C PHE A 367 7.25 8.12 -1.39
N TRP A 368 6.32 7.61 -2.19
CA TRP A 368 4.88 7.83 -1.97
C TRP A 368 4.36 7.21 -0.67
N GLU A 369 5.15 6.38 0.01
CA GLU A 369 4.87 5.76 1.30
C GLU A 369 5.82 6.23 2.42
N LYS A 370 6.55 7.33 2.22
CA LYS A 370 7.28 7.98 3.31
C LYS A 370 6.34 8.47 4.41
N ALA A 371 5.04 8.57 4.18
CA ALA A 371 4.05 8.66 5.24
C ALA A 371 2.85 7.77 4.90
N ILE A 372 2.72 6.66 5.61
CA ILE A 372 1.61 5.70 5.41
C ILE A 372 0.32 6.29 6.00
N ALA A 373 -0.76 6.25 5.22
CA ALA A 373 -1.99 6.96 5.52
C ALA A 373 -2.89 6.29 6.57
N GLY A 374 -2.60 5.03 6.95
CA GLY A 374 -3.42 4.25 7.88
C GLY A 374 -3.40 4.72 9.33
N PHE A 375 -2.41 5.53 9.73
CA PHE A 375 -2.38 6.21 11.02
C PHE A 375 -1.64 7.55 10.91
N VAL A 376 -2.34 8.64 11.23
CA VAL A 376 -1.78 10.01 11.28
C VAL A 376 -2.30 10.72 12.52
N TYR A 377 -1.39 11.26 13.33
CA TYR A 377 -1.71 12.07 14.51
C TYR A 377 -1.46 13.55 14.24
N LEU A 378 -2.42 14.40 14.61
CA LEU A 378 -2.35 15.86 14.51
C LEU A 378 -2.74 16.47 15.87
N ASN A 379 -1.79 17.09 16.57
CA ASN A 379 -2.01 17.65 17.90
C ASN A 379 -2.85 18.93 17.88
N GLY A 380 -2.95 19.61 16.74
CA GLY A 380 -3.69 20.88 16.58
C GLY A 380 -2.84 22.13 16.81
N GLY A 381 -1.51 21.99 16.91
CA GLY A 381 -0.56 23.09 16.85
C GLY A 381 -0.41 23.70 15.45
N GLU A 382 0.48 24.68 15.32
CA GLU A 382 0.68 25.42 14.08
C GLU A 382 1.24 24.53 12.95
N GLU A 383 2.16 23.62 13.26
CA GLU A 383 2.77 22.74 12.25
C GLU A 383 1.75 21.74 11.72
N SER A 384 0.99 21.10 12.60
CA SER A 384 -0.04 20.13 12.21
C SER A 384 -1.17 20.75 11.40
N ARG A 385 -1.61 21.96 11.76
CA ARG A 385 -2.60 22.73 10.96
C ARG A 385 -2.07 23.10 9.58
N ARG A 386 -0.82 23.58 9.49
CA ARG A 386 -0.19 23.91 8.20
C ARG A 386 0.02 22.66 7.33
N PHE A 387 0.43 21.55 7.95
CA PHE A 387 0.62 20.28 7.28
C PHE A 387 -0.69 19.75 6.69
N ILE A 388 -1.73 19.58 7.50
CA ILE A 388 -2.99 19.01 7.03
C ILE A 388 -3.69 19.91 6.01
N LYS A 389 -3.55 21.24 6.13
CA LYS A 389 -4.05 22.17 5.12
C LYS A 389 -3.44 21.93 3.75
N LYS A 390 -2.11 21.74 3.67
CA LYS A 390 -1.41 21.45 2.41
C LYS A 390 -1.81 20.08 1.85
N VAL A 391 -1.91 19.06 2.70
CA VAL A 391 -2.33 17.71 2.31
C VAL A 391 -3.76 17.75 1.74
N ALA A 392 -4.68 18.40 2.45
CA ALA A 392 -6.06 18.55 2.00
C ALA A 392 -6.15 19.31 0.68
N LEU A 393 -5.34 20.37 0.50
CA LEU A 393 -5.32 21.12 -0.76
C LEU A 393 -4.79 20.29 -1.93
N PHE A 394 -3.72 19.53 -1.72
CA PHE A 394 -3.17 18.63 -2.73
C PHE A 394 -4.19 17.59 -3.19
N ILE A 395 -4.85 16.94 -2.24
CA ILE A 395 -5.89 15.97 -2.51
C ILE A 395 -7.05 16.63 -3.24
N TRP A 396 -7.54 17.77 -2.73
CA TRP A 396 -8.67 18.48 -3.31
C TRP A 396 -8.43 18.86 -4.78
N ASN A 397 -7.28 19.48 -5.07
CA ASN A 397 -6.92 19.86 -6.44
C ASN A 397 -6.88 18.65 -7.38
N ASN A 398 -6.23 17.55 -6.97
CA ASN A 398 -6.16 16.33 -7.77
C ASN A 398 -7.53 15.72 -8.04
N LEU A 399 -8.36 15.56 -7.00
CA LEU A 399 -9.70 15.03 -7.16
C LEU A 399 -10.57 15.93 -8.06
N MET A 400 -10.36 17.25 -8.03
CA MET A 400 -11.11 18.18 -8.89
C MET A 400 -10.67 18.18 -10.35
N LYS A 401 -9.44 17.72 -10.63
CA LYS A 401 -8.92 17.48 -11.97
C LYS A 401 -9.19 16.05 -12.46
N ASN A 402 -9.95 15.25 -11.71
CA ASN A 402 -10.18 13.82 -11.94
C ASN A 402 -8.92 12.95 -11.88
N ASN A 403 -7.87 13.41 -11.17
CA ASN A 403 -6.67 12.64 -10.89
C ASN A 403 -6.88 11.70 -9.69
N ALA A 404 -7.91 10.86 -9.77
CA ALA A 404 -8.27 9.88 -8.74
C ALA A 404 -7.42 8.61 -8.87
N VAL A 405 -6.14 8.71 -8.50
CA VAL A 405 -5.17 7.61 -8.64
C VAL A 405 -4.91 6.88 -7.33
N TRP A 406 -4.54 5.61 -7.42
CA TRP A 406 -4.15 4.84 -6.25
C TRP A 406 -2.91 5.44 -5.57
N PHE A 407 -2.86 5.38 -4.23
CA PHE A 407 -1.89 6.06 -3.36
C PHE A 407 -1.93 7.60 -3.33
N LEU A 408 -2.95 8.26 -3.90
CA LEU A 408 -3.00 9.74 -3.89
C LEU A 408 -2.88 10.36 -2.49
N ASP A 409 -3.48 9.74 -1.47
CA ASP A 409 -3.36 10.20 -0.08
C ASP A 409 -1.95 10.05 0.49
N GLN A 410 -1.30 8.90 0.25
CA GLN A 410 0.07 8.66 0.69
C GLN A 410 1.07 9.57 -0.05
N VAL A 411 0.86 9.81 -1.35
CA VAL A 411 1.62 10.80 -2.13
C VAL A 411 1.44 12.19 -1.54
N ALA A 412 0.22 12.59 -1.19
CA ALA A 412 -0.04 13.90 -0.60
C ALA A 412 0.69 14.07 0.74
N LEU A 413 0.59 13.09 1.64
CA LEU A 413 1.29 13.09 2.93
C LEU A 413 2.81 13.15 2.74
N SER A 414 3.35 12.29 1.88
CA SER A 414 4.79 12.16 1.64
C SER A 414 5.38 13.40 0.97
N SER A 415 4.66 14.02 0.04
CA SER A 415 5.12 15.22 -0.67
C SER A 415 5.10 16.46 0.21
N VAL A 416 4.07 16.59 1.05
CA VAL A 416 4.03 17.69 2.04
C VAL A 416 5.12 17.49 3.08
N LEU A 417 5.33 16.25 3.55
CA LEU A 417 6.42 15.92 4.47
C LEU A 417 7.79 16.24 3.88
N ASP A 418 8.04 15.93 2.60
CA ASP A 418 9.32 16.21 1.93
C ASP A 418 9.62 17.73 1.89
N GLY A 419 8.58 18.56 1.77
CA GLY A 419 8.68 20.01 1.85
C GLY A 419 8.77 20.58 3.27
N VAL A 420 8.52 19.78 4.31
CA VAL A 420 8.79 20.12 5.70
C VAL A 420 10.25 19.74 5.95
N GLY A 421 11.12 20.72 6.16
CA GLY A 421 12.51 20.47 6.52
C GLY A 421 12.63 19.65 7.82
N LYS A 422 13.85 19.46 8.33
CA LYS A 422 14.07 18.73 9.60
C LYS A 422 13.37 19.44 10.78
N SER A 423 12.12 19.11 11.06
CA SER A 423 11.36 19.57 12.22
C SER A 423 11.51 18.57 13.36
N THR A 424 11.71 19.08 14.57
CA THR A 424 11.74 18.28 15.80
C THR A 424 10.34 17.96 16.34
N HIS A 425 9.28 18.50 15.73
CA HIS A 425 7.89 18.30 16.16
C HIS A 425 7.14 17.22 15.36
N ILE A 426 7.83 16.50 14.49
CA ILE A 426 7.28 15.35 13.75
C ILE A 426 7.83 14.06 14.33
N ALA A 427 7.00 13.32 15.05
CA ALA A 427 7.29 11.95 15.46
C ALA A 427 7.09 10.96 14.30
N ARG A 428 7.85 9.86 14.34
CA ARG A 428 7.82 8.80 13.34
C ARG A 428 7.55 7.48 14.04
N ILE A 429 6.44 6.84 13.69
CA ILE A 429 5.99 5.59 14.33
C ILE A 429 6.11 4.45 13.32
N ASP A 430 6.60 3.29 13.76
CA ASP A 430 6.76 2.14 12.89
C ASP A 430 5.41 1.55 12.45
N ALA A 431 5.26 1.26 11.16
CA ALA A 431 4.05 0.68 10.58
C ALA A 431 3.70 -0.67 11.18
N SER A 432 4.70 -1.49 11.56
CA SER A 432 4.47 -2.77 12.25
C SER A 432 3.82 -2.63 13.63
N PHE A 433 3.74 -1.41 14.16
CA PHE A 433 3.13 -1.12 15.45
C PHE A 433 1.72 -0.49 15.32
N VAL A 434 1.51 0.46 14.42
CA VAL A 434 0.21 1.18 14.28
C VAL A 434 -0.61 0.80 13.05
N CYS A 435 -0.04 0.06 12.10
CA CYS A 435 -0.71 -0.45 10.90
C CYS A 435 -0.26 -1.90 10.62
N ASP A 436 -0.34 -2.77 11.62
CA ASP A 436 0.27 -4.10 11.52
C ASP A 436 -0.55 -5.08 10.67
N VAL A 437 -0.02 -5.43 9.50
CA VAL A 437 -0.57 -6.45 8.60
C VAL A 437 -0.27 -7.89 9.04
N ASN A 438 0.71 -8.08 9.94
CA ASN A 438 1.07 -9.42 10.46
C ASN A 438 0.33 -9.80 11.74
N HIS A 439 -0.52 -8.90 12.26
CA HIS A 439 -1.39 -9.10 13.42
C HIS A 439 -0.64 -9.64 14.65
N ARG A 440 0.46 -8.96 15.01
CA ARG A 440 1.27 -9.26 16.19
C ARG A 440 0.53 -8.81 17.45
N GLU A 441 0.62 -9.58 18.53
CA GLU A 441 -0.08 -9.23 19.78
C GLU A 441 0.44 -7.93 20.44
N SER A 442 1.67 -7.53 20.12
CA SER A 442 2.31 -6.33 20.65
C SER A 442 1.98 -5.05 19.90
N SER A 443 1.33 -5.12 18.73
CA SER A 443 1.00 -3.93 17.94
C SER A 443 -0.15 -3.14 18.56
N PHE A 444 -0.13 -1.82 18.47
CA PHE A 444 -1.25 -0.97 18.87
C PHE A 444 -2.52 -1.26 18.06
N ALA A 445 -2.39 -1.35 16.73
CA ALA A 445 -3.52 -1.56 15.84
C ALA A 445 -3.18 -2.55 14.70
N TRP A 446 -4.18 -3.33 14.32
CA TRP A 446 -4.15 -4.26 13.20
C TRP A 446 -4.90 -3.67 12.03
N VAL A 447 -4.43 -3.92 10.82
CA VAL A 447 -5.12 -3.54 9.58
C VAL A 447 -5.37 -4.78 8.71
N VAL A 448 -6.33 -4.67 7.80
CA VAL A 448 -6.57 -5.70 6.79
C VAL A 448 -5.32 -5.83 5.90
N THR A 449 -5.01 -7.06 5.46
CA THR A 449 -3.88 -7.29 4.54
C THR A 449 -4.26 -6.87 3.11
N THR A 450 -3.34 -7.03 2.16
CA THR A 450 -3.66 -6.86 0.72
C THR A 450 -4.81 -7.79 0.25
N ILE A 451 -5.13 -8.84 1.03
CA ILE A 451 -6.22 -9.78 0.78
C ILE A 451 -7.32 -9.58 1.83
N LYS A 452 -8.40 -8.89 1.43
CA LYS A 452 -9.46 -8.42 2.34
C LYS A 452 -10.29 -9.51 3.01
N ASP A 453 -10.39 -10.69 2.39
CA ASP A 453 -11.24 -11.79 2.86
C ASP A 453 -10.45 -12.95 3.50
N ALA A 454 -9.18 -12.73 3.84
CA ALA A 454 -8.33 -13.75 4.44
C ALA A 454 -8.84 -14.16 5.85
N GLN A 455 -8.94 -15.47 6.09
CA GLN A 455 -9.30 -16.04 7.39
C GLN A 455 -8.07 -16.11 8.31
N ASN A 456 -7.80 -15.03 9.04
CA ASN A 456 -6.58 -14.84 9.82
C ASN A 456 -6.90 -14.34 11.26
N ARG A 457 -5.89 -13.83 11.97
CA ARG A 457 -6.07 -13.33 13.35
C ARG A 457 -6.97 -12.10 13.39
N TYR A 458 -6.89 -11.24 12.37
CA TYR A 458 -7.76 -10.07 12.25
C TYR A 458 -9.23 -10.48 12.13
N SER A 459 -9.58 -11.45 11.26
CA SER A 459 -10.98 -11.89 11.14
C SER A 459 -11.51 -12.51 12.44
N LYS A 460 -10.70 -13.34 13.12
CA LYS A 460 -11.05 -13.91 14.43
C LYS A 460 -11.31 -12.85 15.51
N TYR A 461 -10.48 -11.81 15.57
CA TYR A 461 -10.68 -10.73 16.54
C TYR A 461 -11.92 -9.90 16.21
N LYS A 462 -12.17 -9.64 14.92
CA LYS A 462 -13.41 -9.02 14.45
C LYS A 462 -14.64 -9.81 14.89
N ASP A 463 -14.65 -11.13 14.70
CA ASP A 463 -15.77 -12.01 15.10
C ASP A 463 -16.02 -11.96 16.61
N TYR A 464 -14.96 -12.00 17.42
CA TYR A 464 -15.05 -11.82 18.88
C TYR A 464 -15.72 -10.49 19.28
N LEU A 465 -15.35 -9.38 18.61
CA LEU A 465 -15.94 -8.07 18.88
C LEU A 465 -17.43 -8.03 18.49
N ILE A 466 -17.81 -8.67 17.38
CA ILE A 466 -19.21 -8.79 16.95
C ILE A 466 -20.01 -9.56 18.00
N GLU A 467 -19.51 -10.71 18.45
CA GLU A 467 -20.18 -11.54 19.45
C GLU A 467 -20.41 -10.77 20.76
N LYS A 468 -19.41 -10.00 21.20
CA LYS A 468 -19.44 -9.27 22.47
C LYS A 468 -20.31 -8.01 22.44
N TYR A 469 -20.34 -7.29 21.33
CA TYR A 469 -20.92 -5.93 21.24
C TYR A 469 -22.04 -5.76 20.22
N GLY A 470 -22.17 -6.67 19.25
CA GLY A 470 -23.12 -6.58 18.14
C GLY A 470 -24.58 -6.63 18.55
N ASN A 471 -24.91 -7.27 19.68
CA ASN A 471 -26.30 -7.61 20.05
C ASN A 471 -26.78 -6.98 21.38
N LYS A 472 -26.45 -5.71 21.68
CA LYS A 472 -27.06 -5.00 22.83
C LYS A 472 -28.12 -3.95 22.43
N LEU A 473 -28.99 -4.32 21.49
CA LEU A 473 -30.32 -3.74 21.39
C LEU A 473 -31.29 -4.80 21.97
N ASN A 474 -31.85 -4.51 23.14
CA ASN A 474 -32.83 -5.30 23.93
C ASN A 474 -32.29 -6.23 25.04
N SER A 475 -31.73 -5.64 26.10
CA SER A 475 -31.87 -6.19 27.46
C SER A 475 -32.14 -5.08 28.45
#